data_AF-I7KB27-F1
#
_entry.id   AF-I7KB27-F1
#
_cell.length_a   1.000
_cell.length_b   1.000
_cell.length_c   1.000
_cell.angle_alpha   90.00
_cell.angle_beta   90.00
_cell.angle_gamma   90.00
#
_symmetry.space_group_name_H-M   'P 1'
#
loop_
_entity.id
_entity.type
_entity.pdbx_description
1 polymer ?
#
loop_
_entity_poly.entity_id
_entity_poly.type
_entity_poly.pdbx_seq_one_letter_code
_entity_poly.pdbx_strand_id
1 'polypeptide(L)'
;MVMRCSFALDPGLLEQIDQFARDNAFDRNEAILELIETGLACRKDGKTPPVRQQRSFEELNQLQRELEDVKEVLAELRNEVRLVHHTIETDWVKEAKGVPFQTKHPWEFWRK
;
A
#
# COMPACT_ATOMS: atom_id res chain seq x y z
N MET A 1 -5.42 10.24 -46.61
CA MET A 1 -5.48 8.76 -46.66
C MET A 1 -6.11 8.31 -45.35
N VAL A 2 -7.28 7.67 -45.37
CA VAL A 2 -7.99 7.25 -44.15
C VAL A 2 -7.62 5.79 -43.88
N MET A 3 -6.86 5.55 -42.81
CA MET A 3 -6.63 4.19 -42.33
C MET A 3 -7.78 3.81 -41.39
N ARG A 4 -8.43 2.68 -41.68
CA ARG A 4 -9.39 2.05 -40.77
C ARG A 4 -8.72 0.83 -40.15
N CYS A 5 -8.57 0.86 -38.83
CA CYS A 5 -8.11 -0.28 -38.06
C CYS A 5 -9.31 -0.92 -37.36
N SER A 6 -9.36 -2.24 -37.35
CA SER A 6 -10.38 -3.01 -36.64
C SER A 6 -9.68 -4.13 -35.89
N PHE A 7 -9.98 -4.24 -34.60
CA PHE A 7 -9.36 -5.20 -33.70
C PHE A 7 -10.45 -5.86 -32.86
N ALA A 8 -10.31 -7.17 -32.65
CA ALA A 8 -11.06 -7.87 -31.63
C ALA A 8 -10.29 -7.74 -30.31
N LEU A 9 -10.95 -7.20 -29.29
CA LEU A 9 -10.39 -7.02 -27.96
C LEU A 9 -11.09 -7.97 -27.00
N ASP A 10 -10.32 -8.54 -26.09
CA ASP A 10 -10.87 -9.23 -24.92
C ASP A 10 -11.70 -8.23 -24.09
N PRO A 11 -12.85 -8.65 -23.51
CA PRO A 11 -13.69 -7.76 -22.70
C PRO A 11 -12.95 -7.06 -21.55
N GLY A 12 -12.01 -7.76 -20.89
CA GLY A 12 -11.23 -7.18 -19.80
C GLY A 12 -10.22 -6.13 -20.28
N LEU A 13 -9.72 -6.24 -21.52
CA LEU A 13 -8.90 -5.20 -22.12
C LEU A 13 -9.72 -3.98 -22.53
N LEU A 14 -10.95 -4.19 -23.02
CA LEU A 14 -11.86 -3.10 -23.36
C LEU A 14 -12.22 -2.26 -22.13
N GLU A 15 -12.52 -2.90 -21.00
CA GLU A 15 -12.79 -2.20 -19.73
C GLU A 15 -11.60 -1.35 -19.26
N GLN A 16 -10.38 -1.84 -19.45
CA GLN A 16 -9.16 -1.09 -19.10
C GLN A 16 -8.97 0.14 -19.99
N ILE A 17 -9.27 0.03 -21.29
CA ILE A 17 -9.22 1.15 -22.23
C ILE A 17 -10.30 2.17 -21.86
N ASP A 18 -11.51 1.71 -21.53
CA ASP A 18 -12.62 2.58 -21.11
C ASP A 18 -12.32 3.31 -19.80
N GLN A 19 -11.60 2.67 -18.87
CA GLN A 19 -11.14 3.31 -17.66
C GLN A 19 -10.09 4.39 -17.98
N PHE A 20 -9.07 4.08 -18.77
CA PHE A 20 -8.07 5.03 -19.20
C PHE A 20 -8.67 6.23 -19.95
N ALA A 21 -9.64 5.98 -20.82
CA ALA A 21 -10.37 7.02 -21.55
C ALA A 21 -11.10 7.96 -20.61
N ARG A 22 -11.80 7.43 -19.59
CA ARG A 22 -12.48 8.23 -18.56
C ARG A 22 -11.50 9.07 -17.73
N ASP A 23 -10.38 8.46 -17.32
CA ASP A 23 -9.39 9.12 -16.47
C ASP A 23 -8.69 10.30 -17.18
N ASN A 24 -8.57 10.24 -18.51
CA ASN A 24 -7.91 11.25 -19.33
C ASN A 24 -8.89 12.09 -20.18
N ALA A 25 -10.20 11.92 -19.97
CA ALA A 25 -11.26 12.61 -20.72
C ALA A 25 -11.18 12.45 -22.25
N PHE A 26 -10.76 11.27 -22.71
CA PHE A 26 -10.69 10.92 -24.14
C PHE A 26 -11.92 10.13 -24.59
N ASP A 27 -12.22 10.21 -25.88
CA ASP A 27 -13.07 9.22 -26.53
C ASP A 27 -12.32 7.88 -26.63
N ARG A 28 -13.04 6.75 -26.58
CA ARG A 28 -12.44 5.41 -26.64
C ARG A 28 -11.45 5.23 -27.81
N ASN A 29 -11.81 5.71 -28.99
CA ASN A 29 -10.95 5.59 -30.17
C ASN A 29 -9.68 6.44 -30.05
N GLU A 30 -9.78 7.62 -29.44
CA GLU A 30 -8.65 8.52 -29.19
C GLU A 30 -7.71 7.92 -28.14
N ALA A 31 -8.27 7.37 -27.05
CA ALA A 31 -7.52 6.63 -26.05
C ALA A 31 -6.73 5.45 -26.65
N ILE A 32 -7.33 4.71 -27.60
CA ILE A 32 -6.63 3.60 -28.27
C ILE A 32 -5.45 4.12 -29.10
N LEU A 33 -5.64 5.21 -29.85
CA LEU A 33 -4.58 5.81 -30.64
C LEU A 33 -3.44 6.32 -29.75
N GLU A 34 -3.77 7.01 -28.66
CA GLU A 34 -2.79 7.53 -27.69
C GLU A 34 -1.95 6.40 -27.07
N LEU A 35 -2.59 5.28 -26.71
CA LEU A 35 -1.91 4.11 -26.16
C LEU A 35 -0.97 3.46 -27.19
N ILE A 36 -1.38 3.39 -28.47
CA ILE A 36 -0.55 2.88 -29.57
C ILE A 36 0.65 3.80 -29.81
N GLU A 37 0.42 5.11 -29.90
CA GLU A 37 1.46 6.11 -30.15
C GLU A 37 2.49 6.14 -29.01
N THR A 38 2.03 6.14 -27.76
CA THR A 38 2.88 6.03 -26.58
C THR A 38 3.71 4.75 -26.60
N GLY A 39 3.10 3.61 -26.93
CA GLY A 39 3.80 2.34 -27.04
C GLY A 39 4.88 2.33 -28.14
N LEU A 40 4.59 2.96 -29.29
CA LEU A 40 5.55 3.12 -30.38
C LEU A 40 6.69 4.08 -30.02
N ALA A 41 6.40 5.18 -29.32
CA ALA A 41 7.40 6.14 -28.84
C ALA A 41 8.36 5.48 -27.84
N CYS A 42 7.85 4.75 -26.85
CA CYS A 42 8.68 3.98 -25.91
C CYS A 42 9.66 3.06 -26.66
N ARG A 43 9.15 2.26 -27.60
CA ARG A 43 9.97 1.31 -28.38
C ARG A 43 11.09 1.99 -29.18
N LYS A 44 10.84 3.19 -29.73
CA LYS A 44 11.83 3.95 -30.51
C LYS A 44 12.94 4.53 -29.65
N ASP A 45 12.63 4.93 -28.41
CA ASP A 45 13.60 5.49 -27.46
C ASP A 45 14.49 4.43 -26.79
N GLY A 46 14.43 3.16 -27.22
CA GLY A 46 15.13 2.04 -26.57
C GLY A 46 14.60 1.74 -25.17
N LYS A 47 13.52 2.42 -24.75
CA LYS A 47 12.81 2.15 -23.51
C LYS A 47 11.81 1.04 -23.81
N THR A 48 12.00 -0.12 -23.19
CA THR A 48 10.92 -1.11 -23.17
C THR A 48 9.67 -0.39 -22.65
N PRO A 49 8.54 -0.37 -23.41
CA PRO A 49 7.30 0.12 -22.82
C PRO A 49 7.14 -0.63 -21.50
N PRO A 50 6.65 0.00 -20.41
CA PRO A 50 6.42 -0.73 -19.18
C PRO A 50 5.48 -1.85 -19.58
N VAL A 51 6.03 -3.06 -19.73
CA VAL A 51 5.25 -4.28 -19.75
C VAL A 51 4.44 -4.10 -18.50
N ARG A 52 3.12 -4.00 -18.64
CA ARG A 52 2.22 -4.22 -17.51
C ARG A 52 2.54 -5.65 -17.08
N GLN A 53 3.60 -5.80 -16.29
CA GLN A 53 3.70 -6.84 -15.31
C GLN A 53 2.41 -6.62 -14.55
N GLN A 54 1.44 -7.52 -14.76
CA GLN A 54 0.59 -7.94 -13.65
C GLN A 54 1.55 -7.99 -12.46
N ARG A 55 1.45 -7.01 -11.54
CA ARG A 55 2.37 -6.81 -10.41
C ARG A 55 2.97 -8.14 -10.06
N SER A 56 4.24 -8.32 -10.38
CA SER A 56 4.83 -9.67 -10.44
C SER A 56 4.46 -10.36 -9.14
N PHE A 57 3.89 -11.56 -9.23
CA PHE A 57 3.39 -12.27 -8.05
C PHE A 57 4.47 -12.35 -6.95
N GLU A 58 5.73 -12.27 -7.36
CA GLU A 58 6.93 -12.10 -6.54
C GLU A 58 6.99 -10.77 -5.75
N GLU A 59 6.70 -9.61 -6.35
CA GLU A 59 6.62 -8.33 -5.62
C GLU A 59 5.49 -8.33 -4.58
N LEU A 60 4.34 -8.91 -4.90
CA LEU A 60 3.23 -9.05 -3.93
C LEU A 60 3.60 -10.01 -2.80
N ASN A 61 4.26 -11.13 -3.10
CA ASN A 61 4.74 -12.05 -2.08
C ASN A 61 5.85 -11.42 -1.21
N GLN A 62 6.71 -10.60 -1.80
CA GLN A 62 7.74 -9.87 -1.08
C GLN A 62 7.12 -8.84 -0.12
N LEU A 63 6.15 -8.05 -0.60
CA LEU A 63 5.41 -7.11 0.24
C LEU A 63 4.63 -7.82 1.36
N GLN A 64 4.06 -9.00 1.10
CA GLN A 64 3.39 -9.79 2.14
C GLN A 64 4.37 -10.26 3.21
N ARG A 65 5.57 -10.72 2.83
CA ARG A 65 6.62 -11.10 3.78
C ARG A 65 7.07 -9.92 4.64
N GLU A 66 7.37 -8.79 4.01
CA GLU A 66 7.75 -7.56 4.72
C GLU A 66 6.67 -7.11 5.71
N LEU A 67 5.39 -7.30 5.36
CA LEU A 67 4.26 -6.95 6.22
C LEU A 67 4.13 -7.92 7.41
N GLU A 68 4.41 -9.20 7.22
CA GLU A 68 4.48 -10.16 8.34
C GLU A 68 5.66 -9.88 9.28
N ASP A 69 6.84 -9.54 8.74
CA ASP A 69 7.99 -9.14 9.55
C ASP A 69 7.67 -7.89 10.40
N VAL A 70 6.99 -6.89 9.81
CA VAL A 70 6.54 -5.69 10.54
C VAL A 70 5.51 -6.05 11.62
N LYS A 71 4.59 -6.98 11.37
CA LYS A 71 3.64 -7.45 12.39
C LYS A 71 4.34 -8.13 13.55
N GLU A 72 5.39 -8.91 13.28
CA GLU A 72 6.18 -9.57 14.32
C GLU A 72 6.87 -8.54 15.21
N VAL A 73 7.56 -7.56 14.63
CA VAL A 73 8.18 -6.46 15.37
C VAL A 73 7.16 -5.68 16.21
N LEU A 74 5.97 -5.41 15.67
CA LEU A 74 4.88 -4.77 16.41
C LEU A 74 4.37 -5.62 17.58
N ALA A 75 4.34 -6.94 17.42
CA ALA A 75 3.95 -7.87 18.47
C ALA A 75 4.98 -7.90 19.60
N GLU A 76 6.27 -7.89 19.26
CA GLU A 76 7.37 -7.77 20.21
C GLU A 76 7.31 -6.44 20.96
N LEU A 77 7.19 -5.32 20.25
CA LEU A 77 7.06 -3.99 20.86
C LEU A 77 5.87 -3.92 21.82
N ARG A 78 4.72 -4.50 21.45
CA ARG A 78 3.55 -4.59 22.32
C ARG A 78 3.85 -5.38 23.60
N ASN A 79 4.62 -6.46 23.51
CA ASN A 79 4.99 -7.27 24.67
C ASN A 79 5.97 -6.51 25.57
N GLU A 80 6.94 -5.80 25.00
CA GLU A 80 7.86 -4.95 25.75
C GLU A 80 7.12 -3.82 26.47
N VAL A 81 6.19 -3.13 25.80
CA VAL A 81 5.36 -2.08 26.42
C VAL A 81 4.54 -2.66 27.57
N ARG A 82 4.00 -3.87 27.44
CA ARG A 82 3.30 -4.55 28.55
C ARG A 82 4.23 -4.85 29.71
N LEU A 83 5.45 -5.31 29.44
CA LEU A 83 6.46 -5.56 30.47
C LEU A 83 6.85 -4.27 31.18
N VAL A 84 7.11 -3.19 30.44
CA VAL A 84 7.42 -1.87 30.99
C VAL A 84 6.26 -1.37 31.86
N HIS A 85 5.01 -1.47 31.38
CA HIS A 85 3.84 -1.11 32.17
C HIS A 85 3.77 -1.91 33.47
N HIS A 86 3.96 -3.23 33.39
CA HIS A 86 3.94 -4.10 34.57
C HIS A 86 5.05 -3.74 35.56
N THR A 87 6.28 -3.52 35.09
CA THR A 87 7.40 -3.14 35.94
C THR A 87 7.14 -1.82 36.64
N ILE A 88 6.71 -0.79 35.90
CA ILE A 88 6.35 0.52 36.47
C ILE A 88 5.24 0.35 37.52
N GLU A 89 4.21 -0.44 37.24
CA GLU A 89 3.12 -0.70 38.18
C GLU A 89 3.63 -1.40 39.46
N THR A 90 4.50 -2.40 39.32
CA THR A 90 5.07 -3.11 40.47
C THR A 90 6.01 -2.23 41.30
N ASP A 91 6.83 -1.41 40.66
CA ASP A 91 7.75 -0.50 41.34
C ASP A 91 7.00 0.64 42.00
N TRP A 92 5.97 1.18 41.34
CA TRP A 92 5.06 2.16 41.93
C TRP A 92 4.36 1.62 43.17
N VAL A 93 3.84 0.38 43.14
CA VAL A 93 3.20 -0.25 44.30
C VAL A 93 4.21 -0.47 45.44
N LYS A 94 5.46 -0.82 45.13
CA LYS A 94 6.52 -0.98 46.14
C LYS A 94 6.95 0.36 46.76
N GLU A 95 7.06 1.42 45.96
CA GLU A 95 7.44 2.76 46.42
C GLU A 95 6.30 3.45 47.18
N ALA A 96 5.05 3.26 46.77
CA ALA A 96 3.89 3.95 47.33
C ALA A 96 3.50 3.52 48.75
N LYS A 97 4.14 2.49 49.33
CA LYS A 97 4.00 2.01 50.73
C LYS A 97 2.66 2.34 51.41
N GLY A 98 1.54 1.97 50.78
CA GLY A 98 0.21 1.99 51.39
C GLY A 98 -0.48 3.35 51.52
N VAL A 99 -0.21 4.37 50.69
CA VAL A 99 -0.99 5.63 50.69
C VAL A 99 -1.98 5.66 49.50
N PRO A 100 -3.27 5.32 49.69
CA PRO A 100 -4.18 4.95 48.58
C PRO A 100 -4.78 6.11 47.77
N PHE A 101 -4.52 7.37 48.12
CA PHE A 101 -5.40 8.48 47.73
C PHE A 101 -4.81 9.50 46.73
N GLN A 102 -3.53 9.43 46.31
CA GLN A 102 -2.91 10.51 45.53
C GLN A 102 -2.20 10.13 44.23
N THR A 103 -2.47 8.97 43.65
CA THR A 103 -1.68 8.53 42.49
C THR A 103 -2.52 8.50 41.21
N LYS A 104 -2.66 9.65 40.55
CA LYS A 104 -2.91 9.63 39.10
C LYS A 104 -1.72 8.96 38.45
N HIS A 105 -1.96 7.87 37.73
CA HIS A 105 -0.87 7.11 37.15
C HIS A 105 -0.24 7.90 35.98
N PRO A 106 1.10 8.00 35.88
CA PRO A 106 1.77 8.72 34.79
C PRO A 106 1.40 8.24 33.36
N TRP A 107 0.88 7.02 33.21
CA TRP A 107 0.41 6.48 31.94
C TRP A 107 -1.07 6.82 31.62
N GLU A 108 -1.84 7.36 32.56
CA GLU A 108 -3.19 7.91 32.25
C GLU A 108 -3.12 9.09 31.28
N PHE A 109 -1.98 9.78 31.21
CA PHE A 109 -1.72 10.85 30.24
C PHE A 109 -1.67 10.35 28.79
N TRP A 110 -1.47 9.05 28.57
CA TRP A 110 -1.36 8.43 27.24
C TRP A 110 -2.71 7.89 26.74
N ARG A 111 -3.79 7.97 27.54
CA ARG A 111 -5.16 7.54 27.17
C ARG A 111 -5.97 8.60 26.43
N LYS A 112 -5.40 9.77 26.12
CA LYS A 112 -6.07 10.85 25.37
C LYS A 112 -5.83 10.74 23.87
#